data_AF-A0A2P4PDD7-F1
#
_entry.id   AF-A0A2P4PDD7-F1
#
_cell.length_a   1.000
_cell.length_b   1.000
_cell.length_c   1.000
_cell.angle_alpha   90.00
_cell.angle_beta   90.00
_cell.angle_gamma   90.00
#
_symmetry.space_group_name_H-M   'P 1'
#
loop_
_entity.id
_entity.type
_entity.pdbx_description
1 polymer ?
#
loop_
_entity_poly.entity_id
_entity_poly.type
_entity_poly.pdbx_seq_one_letter_code
_entity_poly.pdbx_strand_id
1 'polypeptide(L)'
;MGKSKSKSSRNITNITQQERHVYWMLTCPDPTPLAFFRFIFPTHRIKASEKYKKALNLALKETDAEDLRNKFEEMKKLVNEARILEDWETWMQQRTASSRGNKYVGIKQGWIISKKHEF
;
A
#
# COMPACT_ATOMS: atom_id res chain seq x y z
N MET A 1 -28.70 11.15 -29.86
CA MET A 1 -29.25 10.21 -28.86
C MET A 1 -28.12 9.31 -28.38
N GLY A 2 -27.71 9.49 -27.11
CA GLY A 2 -26.52 8.85 -26.54
C GLY A 2 -26.69 7.34 -26.39
N LYS A 3 -25.69 6.58 -26.85
CA LYS A 3 -25.59 5.14 -26.58
C LYS A 3 -24.94 4.97 -25.21
N SER A 4 -25.76 4.83 -24.18
CA SER A 4 -25.32 4.40 -22.86
C SER A 4 -24.79 2.97 -22.97
N LYS A 5 -23.46 2.82 -22.94
CA LYS A 5 -22.81 1.52 -22.80
C LYS A 5 -23.18 0.96 -21.44
N SER A 6 -23.93 -0.15 -21.45
CA SER A 6 -24.27 -0.93 -20.26
C SER A 6 -23.04 -1.16 -19.39
N LYS A 7 -23.15 -0.78 -18.12
CA LYS A 7 -22.19 -1.14 -17.08
C LYS A 7 -22.11 -2.67 -17.03
N SER A 8 -20.92 -3.19 -17.31
CA SER A 8 -20.58 -4.60 -17.20
C SER A 8 -20.91 -5.08 -15.78
N SER A 9 -22.00 -5.82 -15.66
CA SER A 9 -22.34 -6.58 -14.46
C SER A 9 -21.39 -7.78 -14.39
N ARG A 10 -20.16 -7.56 -13.89
CA ARG A 10 -19.19 -8.63 -13.65
C ARG A 10 -19.73 -9.52 -12.52
N ASN A 11 -19.89 -10.80 -12.84
CA ASN A 11 -20.28 -11.88 -11.92
C ASN A 11 -19.39 -11.84 -10.65
N ILE A 12 -20.00 -11.67 -9.47
CA ILE A 12 -19.34 -11.35 -8.19
C ILE A 12 -18.63 -12.57 -7.53
N THR A 13 -18.55 -13.71 -8.20
CA THR A 13 -18.22 -14.98 -7.52
C THR A 13 -16.75 -15.41 -7.54
N ASN A 14 -15.83 -14.75 -8.27
CA ASN A 14 -14.39 -15.06 -8.18
C ASN A 14 -13.51 -13.84 -8.46
N ILE A 15 -13.65 -12.76 -7.67
CA ILE A 15 -12.68 -11.65 -7.74
C ILE A 15 -11.31 -12.14 -7.24
N THR A 16 -10.31 -12.05 -8.11
CA THR A 16 -8.93 -12.40 -7.77
C THR A 16 -8.40 -11.47 -6.67
N GLN A 17 -7.40 -11.93 -5.90
CA GLN A 17 -6.75 -11.09 -4.89
C GLN A 17 -6.19 -9.79 -5.52
N GLN A 18 -5.75 -9.86 -6.77
CA GLN A 18 -5.27 -8.70 -7.51
C GLN A 18 -6.37 -7.69 -7.81
N GLU A 19 -7.54 -8.14 -8.29
CA GLU A 19 -8.68 -7.24 -8.53
C GLU A 19 -9.13 -6.56 -7.24
N ARG A 20 -9.08 -7.26 -6.09
CA ARG A 20 -9.35 -6.62 -4.78
C ARG A 20 -8.36 -5.50 -4.47
N HIS A 21 -7.07 -5.68 -4.77
CA HIS A 21 -6.06 -4.63 -4.55
C HIS A 21 -6.30 -3.43 -5.46
N VAL A 22 -6.64 -3.65 -6.73
CA VAL A 22 -6.93 -2.58 -7.69
C VAL A 22 -8.20 -1.83 -7.29
N TYR A 23 -9.27 -2.56 -6.97
CA TYR A 23 -10.51 -1.97 -6.49
C TYR A 23 -10.30 -1.15 -5.21
N TRP A 24 -9.53 -1.65 -4.26
CA TRP A 24 -9.17 -0.90 -3.06
C TRP A 24 -8.43 0.40 -3.42
N MET A 25 -7.50 0.34 -4.38
CA MET A 25 -6.72 1.51 -4.80
C MET A 25 -7.56 2.57 -5.50
N LEU A 26 -8.56 2.16 -6.28
CA LEU A 26 -9.53 3.06 -6.95
C LEU A 26 -10.51 3.71 -5.97
N THR A 27 -10.82 3.04 -4.87
CA THR A 27 -11.81 3.51 -3.88
C THR A 27 -11.18 4.23 -2.70
N CYS A 28 -9.89 4.01 -2.43
CA CYS A 28 -9.20 4.61 -1.31
C CYS A 28 -8.92 6.10 -1.56
N PRO A 29 -9.31 7.00 -0.63
CA PRO A 29 -9.07 8.43 -0.76
C PRO A 29 -7.58 8.79 -0.68
N ASP A 30 -6.75 7.98 -0.02
CA ASP A 30 -5.31 8.20 0.07
C ASP A 30 -4.55 6.86 0.04
N PRO A 31 -4.31 6.29 -1.16
CA PRO A 31 -3.75 4.95 -1.30
C PRO A 31 -2.21 4.96 -1.18
N THR A 32 -1.69 5.43 -0.04
CA THR A 32 -0.27 5.35 0.29
C THR A 32 0.19 3.89 0.48
N PRO A 33 1.51 3.60 0.34
CA PRO A 33 2.05 2.28 0.67
C PRO A 33 1.69 1.83 2.08
N LEU A 34 1.77 2.73 3.07
CA LEU A 34 1.38 2.43 4.46
C LEU A 34 -0.09 2.00 4.57
N ALA A 35 -1.01 2.75 3.96
CA ALA A 35 -2.43 2.41 3.96
C ALA A 35 -2.67 1.05 3.26
N PHE A 36 -1.95 0.78 2.18
CA PHE A 36 -2.03 -0.49 1.47
C PHE A 36 -1.50 -1.67 2.30
N PHE A 37 -0.39 -1.50 3.03
CA PHE A 37 0.13 -2.55 3.92
C PHE A 37 -0.81 -2.87 5.07
N ARG A 38 -1.48 -1.85 5.62
CA ARG A 38 -2.56 -2.04 6.59
C ARG A 38 -3.73 -2.83 6.00
N PHE A 39 -4.01 -2.68 4.71
CA PHE A 39 -5.08 -3.42 4.04
C PHE A 39 -4.73 -4.90 3.78
N ILE A 40 -3.53 -5.17 3.23
CA ILE A 40 -3.18 -6.54 2.78
C ILE A 40 -2.46 -7.39 3.82
N PHE A 41 -2.07 -6.81 4.97
CA PHE A 41 -1.31 -7.46 6.05
C PHE A 41 -0.14 -8.34 5.55
N PRO A 42 0.82 -7.76 4.81
CA PRO A 42 1.84 -8.53 4.10
C PRO A 42 2.91 -9.16 5.00
N THR A 43 3.41 -10.37 4.71
CA THR A 43 4.50 -10.96 5.51
C THR A 43 5.89 -10.44 5.13
N HIS A 44 6.14 -10.20 3.84
CA HIS A 44 7.46 -9.86 3.31
C HIS A 44 7.45 -8.53 2.57
N ARG A 45 8.43 -7.67 2.87
CA ARG A 45 8.59 -6.33 2.31
C ARG A 45 8.61 -6.32 0.78
N ILE A 46 9.46 -7.14 0.17
CA ILE A 46 9.64 -7.17 -1.29
C ILE A 46 8.30 -7.49 -1.95
N LYS A 47 7.64 -8.56 -1.53
CA LYS A 47 6.32 -8.94 -2.04
C LYS A 47 5.26 -7.86 -1.81
N ALA A 48 5.30 -7.15 -0.67
CA ALA A 48 4.38 -6.05 -0.38
C ALA A 48 4.56 -4.87 -1.35
N SER A 49 5.82 -4.47 -1.56
CA SER A 49 6.17 -3.40 -2.49
C SER A 49 5.79 -3.75 -3.94
N GLU A 50 6.03 -4.98 -4.37
CA GLU A 50 5.64 -5.45 -5.71
C GLU A 50 4.11 -5.45 -5.87
N LYS A 51 3.37 -5.95 -4.86
CA LYS A 51 1.90 -5.94 -4.88
C LYS A 51 1.35 -4.51 -4.98
N TYR A 52 1.92 -3.57 -4.23
CA TYR A 52 1.53 -2.15 -4.30
C TYR A 52 1.80 -1.57 -5.68
N LYS A 53 3.05 -1.69 -6.19
CA LYS A 53 3.44 -1.18 -7.50
C LYS A 53 2.57 -1.80 -8.62
N LYS A 54 2.25 -3.10 -8.51
CA LYS A 54 1.40 -3.80 -9.48
C LYS A 54 -0.05 -3.31 -9.43
N ALA A 55 -0.61 -3.11 -8.25
CA ALA A 55 -1.96 -2.56 -8.08
C ALA A 55 -2.04 -1.13 -8.66
N LEU A 56 -1.03 -0.29 -8.40
CA LEU A 56 -0.96 1.09 -8.90
C LEU A 56 -0.88 1.15 -10.43
N ASN A 57 -0.03 0.34 -11.04
CA ASN A 57 0.07 0.30 -12.49
C ASN A 57 -1.19 -0.26 -13.16
N LEU A 58 -1.96 -1.13 -12.49
CA LEU A 58 -3.23 -1.61 -13.02
C LEU A 58 -4.35 -0.58 -12.83
N ALA A 59 -4.44 0.06 -11.67
CA ALA A 59 -5.38 1.16 -11.44
C ALA A 59 -5.20 2.29 -12.46
N LEU A 60 -3.94 2.63 -12.79
CA LEU A 60 -3.61 3.57 -13.87
C LEU A 60 -4.11 3.15 -15.25
N LYS A 61 -4.13 1.84 -15.53
CA LYS A 61 -4.61 1.29 -16.82
C LYS A 61 -6.13 1.16 -16.88
N GLU A 62 -6.77 0.91 -15.74
CA GLU A 62 -8.22 0.70 -15.65
C GLU A 62 -9.01 2.00 -15.46
N THR A 63 -8.38 3.07 -14.98
CA THR A 63 -9.08 4.34 -14.76
C THR A 63 -9.21 5.16 -16.04
N ASP A 64 -10.46 5.46 -16.42
CA ASP A 64 -10.78 6.45 -17.46
C ASP A 64 -10.87 7.89 -16.90
N ALA A 65 -11.02 8.03 -15.57
CA ALA A 65 -11.13 9.32 -14.89
C ALA A 65 -9.77 10.03 -14.84
N GLU A 66 -9.72 11.25 -15.37
CA GLU A 66 -8.47 12.04 -15.48
C GLU A 66 -7.93 12.46 -14.11
N ASP A 67 -8.80 12.81 -13.18
CA ASP A 67 -8.46 13.17 -11.79
C ASP A 67 -7.76 12.01 -11.07
N LEU A 68 -8.33 10.80 -11.15
CA LEU A 68 -7.71 9.60 -10.59
C LEU A 68 -6.39 9.26 -11.30
N ARG A 69 -6.33 9.42 -12.63
CA ARG A 69 -5.11 9.16 -13.39
C ARG A 69 -3.97 10.10 -12.98
N ASN A 70 -4.24 11.39 -12.89
CA ASN A 70 -3.27 12.40 -12.44
C ASN A 70 -2.78 12.11 -11.02
N LYS A 71 -3.70 11.77 -10.11
CA LYS A 71 -3.36 11.37 -8.74
C LYS A 71 -2.45 10.14 -8.70
N PHE A 72 -2.77 9.09 -9.46
CA PHE A 72 -1.95 7.88 -9.48
C PHE A 72 -0.58 8.10 -10.13
N GLU A 73 -0.49 8.93 -11.17
CA GLU A 73 0.78 9.36 -11.78
C GLU A 73 1.63 10.15 -10.78
N GLU A 74 1.03 11.07 -10.02
CA GLU A 74 1.72 11.81 -8.97
C GLU A 74 2.23 10.87 -7.87
N MET A 75 1.39 9.95 -7.39
CA MET A 75 1.82 8.95 -6.40
C MET A 75 2.93 8.05 -6.93
N LYS A 76 2.91 7.68 -8.21
CA LYS A 76 3.99 6.88 -8.82
C LYS A 76 5.33 7.64 -8.83
N LYS A 77 5.31 8.96 -8.94
CA LYS A 77 6.51 9.83 -8.85
C LYS A 77 6.98 10.02 -7.41
N LEU A 78 6.05 10.27 -6.50
CA LEU A 78 6.34 10.53 -5.09
C LEU A 78 6.75 9.26 -4.32
N VAL A 79 6.13 8.13 -4.64
CA VAL A 79 6.38 6.85 -3.98
C VAL A 79 7.59 6.17 -4.63
N ASN A 80 8.77 6.64 -4.24
CA ASN A 80 10.04 5.99 -4.53
C ASN A 80 10.32 4.83 -3.55
N GLU A 81 11.42 4.09 -3.78
CA GLU A 81 11.75 2.94 -2.94
C GLU A 81 12.01 3.33 -1.49
N ALA A 82 12.66 4.46 -1.25
CA ALA A 82 12.93 4.96 0.10
C ALA A 82 11.63 5.21 0.88
N ARG A 83 10.61 5.81 0.24
CA ARG A 83 9.30 6.03 0.86
C ARG A 83 8.58 4.72 1.18
N ILE A 84 8.65 3.75 0.27
CA ILE A 84 8.10 2.41 0.51
C ILE A 84 8.79 1.72 1.70
N LEU A 85 10.10 1.93 1.88
CA LEU A 85 10.84 1.39 3.02
C LEU A 85 10.39 2.04 4.34
N GLU A 86 10.28 3.37 4.38
CA GLU A 86 9.82 4.13 5.54
C GLU A 86 8.40 3.70 5.96
N ASP A 87 7.48 3.60 5.00
CA ASP A 87 6.11 3.15 5.24
C ASP A 87 6.06 1.68 5.70
N TRP A 88 6.96 0.84 5.20
CA TRP A 88 7.09 -0.56 5.64
C TRP A 88 7.55 -0.65 7.10
N GLU A 89 8.56 0.12 7.49
CA GLU A 89 9.05 0.16 8.87
C GLU A 89 7.97 0.67 9.82
N THR A 90 7.26 1.73 9.42
CA THR A 90 6.10 2.27 10.15
C THR A 90 5.01 1.22 10.34
N TRP A 91 4.67 0.48 9.28
CA TRP A 91 3.70 -0.60 9.35
C TRP A 91 4.16 -1.76 10.26
N MET A 92 5.45 -2.13 10.20
CA MET A 92 6.02 -3.15 11.08
C MET A 92 5.98 -2.73 12.56
N GLN A 93 6.25 -1.46 12.86
CA GLN A 93 6.11 -0.93 14.21
C GLN A 93 4.66 -1.02 14.70
N GLN A 94 3.68 -0.67 13.86
CA GLN A 94 2.26 -0.80 14.19
C GLN A 94 1.87 -2.26 14.41
N ARG A 95 2.27 -3.16 13.50
CA ARG A 95 2.00 -4.60 13.62
C ARG A 95 2.59 -5.18 14.90
N THR A 96 3.81 -4.77 15.25
CA THR A 96 4.48 -5.25 16.47
C THR A 96 3.93 -4.61 17.74
N ALA A 97 3.41 -3.39 17.68
CA ALA A 97 2.66 -2.78 18.78
C ALA A 97 1.34 -3.53 19.03
N SER A 98 0.62 -3.90 17.97
CA SER A 98 -0.59 -4.72 18.08
C SER A 98 -0.33 -6.12 18.63
N SER A 99 0.86 -6.68 18.42
CA SER A 99 1.27 -7.95 19.06
C SER A 99 1.80 -7.77 20.49
N ARG A 100 2.13 -6.53 20.91
CA ARG A 100 2.75 -6.20 22.21
C ARG A 100 1.73 -5.97 23.34
N GLY A 101 0.71 -6.81 23.37
CA GLY A 101 0.26 -7.39 24.65
C GLY A 101 1.31 -8.31 25.28
N ASN A 102 2.42 -8.64 24.60
CA ASN A 102 3.58 -9.25 25.25
C ASN A 102 4.92 -8.93 24.55
N LYS A 103 5.84 -8.39 25.35
CA LYS A 103 7.31 -8.27 25.23
C LYS A 103 7.95 -7.80 23.91
N TYR A 104 8.73 -6.73 24.08
CA TYR A 104 9.79 -6.25 23.20
C TYR A 104 10.82 -7.35 22.88
N VAL A 105 10.97 -7.66 21.60
CA VAL A 105 12.28 -7.97 21.00
C VAL A 105 12.39 -7.15 19.71
N GLY A 106 13.25 -6.14 19.75
CA GLY A 106 13.61 -5.36 18.57
C GLY A 106 14.71 -6.10 17.83
N ILE A 107 14.44 -6.55 16.60
CA ILE A 107 15.52 -6.86 15.67
C ILE A 107 15.92 -5.54 15.03
N LYS A 108 16.79 -4.79 15.71
CA LYS A 108 17.49 -3.64 15.15
C LYS A 108 18.47 -4.16 14.10
N GLN A 109 18.13 -4.02 12.82
CA GLN A 109 19.15 -3.96 11.77
C GLN A 109 19.88 -2.61 11.95
N GLY A 110 21.05 -2.68 12.58
CA GLY A 110 22.17 -1.73 12.50
C GLY A 110 21.87 -0.24 12.52
N TRP A 111 21.63 0.34 13.70
CA TRP A 111 21.99 1.73 14.00
C TRP A 111 22.57 1.80 15.41
N ILE A 112 23.89 2.04 15.51
CA ILE A 112 24.57 2.44 16.74
C ILE A 112 24.06 3.85 17.06
N ILE A 113 23.18 3.97 18.04
CA ILE A 113 22.89 5.26 18.67
C ILE A 113 23.63 5.25 20.00
N SER A 114 24.81 5.87 20.02
CA SER A 114 25.48 6.29 21.25
C SER A 114 24.51 7.14 22.07
N LYS A 115 24.09 6.64 23.23
CA LYS A 115 23.56 7.50 24.29
C LYS A 115 24.72 7.90 25.20
N LYS A 116 25.22 9.12 25.00
CA LYS A 116 25.84 9.93 26.06
C LYS A 116 24.72 10.76 26.69
N HIS A 117 24.49 10.56 27.97
CA HIS A 117 23.85 11.52 28.90
C HIS A 117 24.05 10.92 30.29
N GLU A 118 25.06 11.35 31.05
CA GLU A 118 24.95 12.44 32.04
C GLU A 118 23.75 12.23 32.96
N PHE A 119 23.98 11.56 34.10
CA PHE A 119 24.13 12.21 35.42
C PHE A 119 25.01 11.34 36.33
#